data_AF-A0A957BYP2-F1
#
_entry.id   AF-A0A957BYP2-F1
#
_cell.length_a   1.000
_cell.length_b   1.000
_cell.length_c   1.000
_cell.angle_alpha   90.00
_cell.angle_beta   90.00
_cell.angle_gamma   90.00
#
_symmetry.space_group_name_H-M   'P 1'
#
loop_
_entity.id
_entity.type
_entity.pdbx_description
1 polymer ?
#
loop_
_entity_poly.entity_id
_entity_poly.type
_entity_poly.pdbx_seq_one_letter_code
_entity_poly.pdbx_strand_id
1 'polypeptide(L)'
;MQSSTTRVLAAVVDTNNLILYKEDGTTIEIPQGDARIRPILNAAVPQLINQGYADIAIESAVPQIQEYADFEKASNGVVRLFKVAKSKLTGLFKKKEAPIEADTVGPISVGTIPAALPASVTEEVRVHTAIEDILQHAVPVSSPSFTEADVAKQGNVVEKDGLTIKAHGSGDEPDTIIAVMDNKIIPGVEKIKSQFGRAAASGSTKGMEAFLQRLGAVIQDRSHSVEDLLKFMERGDLPIADDGCILIYKVLRKANGGTKYVDCHTQQVEQWVGAFVCMDPSLVDHNRNNECSNGLHVARRGYVREFSGDVCVLAKLAPEDVIAVPTYDANKMRVCGYHIIAELSPEMYRLLNQNKPITEIEGGKVLLGKAIAGQHIGKTHEVRITGHRGTGVQVTKLGSKKIQEKGEVAPAEAITNPGEAPKAAPLDPKEVVKEVTTLTRKEKAAQLYADYRAKKPGALEALLAYKKAAKVSWEKLGLPDPGDVLGTVANTKEAPKPVAITPQMISDAADAIEEFGEDELERFRDEQEAKKAEKRTINGVVLGEGSFRERIQKLLAIGVTSVGVAKAVLELKKKSKKSWTTLGVSDAQVEQIIKLAQ
;
A
#
# COMPACT_ATOMS: atom_id res chain seq x y z
N MET A 1 19.50 -11.13 -2.75
CA MET A 1 19.08 -11.36 -4.16
C MET A 1 19.53 -10.16 -4.96
N GLN A 2 20.33 -10.36 -6.01
CA GLN A 2 20.76 -9.25 -6.88
C GLN A 2 19.53 -8.74 -7.64
N SER A 3 19.23 -7.44 -7.52
CA SER A 3 18.14 -6.79 -8.25
C SER A 3 18.52 -6.71 -9.73
N SER A 4 17.84 -7.47 -10.59
CA SER A 4 18.02 -7.37 -12.05
C SER A 4 17.38 -6.08 -12.54
N THR A 5 18.22 -5.14 -12.99
CA THR A 5 17.77 -3.86 -13.55
C THR A 5 17.43 -4.05 -15.02
N THR A 6 16.28 -3.56 -15.45
CA THR A 6 15.80 -3.65 -16.84
C THR A 6 15.91 -2.28 -17.50
N ARG A 7 16.60 -2.22 -18.64
CA ARG A 7 16.68 -1.02 -19.48
C ARG A 7 15.41 -0.85 -20.31
N VAL A 8 14.80 0.34 -20.22
CA VAL A 8 13.61 0.72 -20.99
C VAL A 8 13.88 1.99 -21.80
N LEU A 9 13.34 2.03 -23.02
CA LEU A 9 13.49 3.14 -23.98
C LEU A 9 12.27 4.06 -24.02
N ALA A 10 11.12 3.58 -23.57
CA ALA A 10 9.91 4.37 -23.48
C ALA A 10 8.95 3.78 -22.42
N ALA A 11 8.14 4.66 -21.84
CA ALA A 11 7.03 4.30 -20.96
C ALA A 11 5.77 5.02 -21.45
N VAL A 12 4.69 4.26 -21.69
CA VAL A 12 3.40 4.77 -22.18
C VAL A 12 2.32 4.34 -21.21
N VAL A 13 1.55 5.31 -20.70
CA VAL A 13 0.40 5.05 -19.82
C VAL A 13 -0.86 5.25 -20.64
N ASP A 14 -1.69 4.21 -20.76
CA ASP A 14 -3.03 4.28 -21.35
C ASP A 14 -4.12 4.01 -20.30
N THR A 15 -5.39 3.91 -20.73
CA THR A 15 -6.53 3.70 -19.83
C THR A 15 -6.54 2.33 -19.15
N ASN A 16 -5.77 1.37 -19.65
CA ASN A 16 -5.78 -0.02 -19.24
C ASN A 16 -4.42 -0.48 -18.66
N ASN A 17 -3.29 0.05 -19.14
CA ASN A 17 -1.95 -0.42 -18.80
C ASN A 17 -0.90 0.71 -18.77
N LEU A 18 0.17 0.49 -18.02
CA LEU A 18 1.51 1.04 -18.26
C LEU A 18 2.28 0.05 -19.16
N ILE A 19 2.75 0.53 -20.30
CA ILE A 19 3.56 -0.23 -21.27
C ILE A 19 4.98 0.31 -21.24
N LEU A 20 5.93 -0.55 -20.86
CA LEU A 20 7.37 -0.26 -20.87
C LEU A 20 8.01 -0.95 -22.07
N TYR A 21 8.70 -0.19 -22.91
CA TYR A 21 9.41 -0.71 -24.08
C TYR A 21 10.87 -0.98 -23.71
N LYS A 22 11.32 -2.23 -23.82
CA LYS A 22 12.71 -2.61 -23.57
C LYS A 22 13.61 -2.31 -24.77
N GLU A 23 14.92 -2.40 -24.54
CA GLU A 23 15.93 -2.30 -25.60
C GLU A 23 15.87 -3.46 -26.62
N ASP A 24 15.49 -4.66 -26.18
CA ASP A 24 15.33 -5.85 -27.05
C ASP A 24 14.06 -5.81 -27.94
N GLY A 25 13.27 -4.74 -27.87
CA GLY A 25 12.02 -4.57 -28.61
C GLY A 25 10.80 -5.26 -27.99
N THR A 26 10.97 -5.96 -26.86
CA THR A 26 9.85 -6.54 -26.10
C THR A 26 9.19 -5.49 -25.21
N THR A 27 7.94 -5.73 -24.82
CA THR A 27 7.18 -4.88 -23.91
C THR A 27 6.94 -5.55 -22.57
N ILE A 28 6.87 -4.73 -21.52
CA ILE A 28 6.30 -5.14 -20.23
C ILE A 28 5.02 -4.35 -20.04
N GLU A 29 3.91 -5.06 -19.91
CA GLU A 29 2.59 -4.48 -19.66
C GLU A 29 2.25 -4.66 -18.18
N ILE A 30 1.94 -3.55 -17.52
CA ILE A 30 1.51 -3.51 -16.13
C ILE A 30 0.09 -2.94 -16.10
N PRO A 31 -0.93 -3.73 -15.70
CA PRO A 31 -2.31 -3.27 -15.65
C PRO A 31 -2.52 -2.06 -14.75
N GLN A 32 -3.35 -1.12 -15.19
CA GLN A 32 -3.80 0.02 -14.38
C GLN A 32 -4.37 -0.45 -13.05
N GLY A 33 -4.02 0.28 -11.99
CA GLY A 33 -4.29 -0.11 -10.61
C GLY A 33 -3.20 -0.96 -9.95
N ASP A 34 -2.16 -1.38 -10.68
CA ASP A 34 -0.97 -1.98 -10.08
C ASP A 34 -0.14 -0.91 -9.35
N ALA A 35 0.19 -1.17 -8.08
CA ALA A 35 0.91 -0.24 -7.20
C ALA A 35 2.34 0.09 -7.68
N ARG A 36 2.93 -0.71 -8.58
CA ARG A 36 4.26 -0.47 -9.15
C ARG A 36 4.30 0.67 -10.16
N ILE A 37 3.16 1.03 -10.76
CA ILE A 37 3.11 1.99 -11.87
C ILE A 37 3.72 3.34 -11.47
N ARG A 38 3.31 3.91 -10.32
CA ARG A 38 3.76 5.24 -9.87
C ARG A 38 5.27 5.26 -9.50
N PRO A 39 5.80 4.30 -8.71
CA PRO A 39 7.25 4.18 -8.48
C PRO A 39 8.06 4.03 -9.77
N ILE A 40 7.61 3.18 -10.69
CA ILE A 40 8.29 2.96 -11.97
C ILE A 40 8.34 4.25 -12.78
N LEU A 41 7.23 4.98 -12.89
CA LEU A 41 7.19 6.24 -13.62
C LEU A 41 8.09 7.30 -12.98
N ASN A 42 8.06 7.44 -11.65
CA ASN A 42 8.92 8.38 -10.94
C ASN A 42 10.42 8.11 -11.16
N ALA A 43 10.81 6.83 -11.28
CA ALA A 43 12.19 6.44 -11.56
C ALA A 43 12.56 6.54 -13.05
N ALA A 44 11.65 6.12 -13.94
CA ALA A 44 11.89 6.03 -15.37
C ALA A 44 11.83 7.38 -16.09
N VAL A 45 10.81 8.20 -15.79
CA VAL A 45 10.53 9.44 -16.53
C VAL A 45 11.69 10.44 -16.51
N PRO A 46 12.34 10.75 -15.36
CA PRO A 46 13.49 11.66 -15.34
C PRO A 46 14.67 11.16 -16.17
N GLN A 47 14.89 9.85 -16.18
CA GLN A 47 15.95 9.21 -16.94
C GLN A 47 15.63 9.24 -18.45
N LEU A 48 14.43 8.84 -18.84
CA LEU A 48 13.96 8.88 -20.24
C LEU A 48 14.08 10.29 -20.85
N ILE A 49 13.77 11.34 -20.08
CA ILE A 49 13.88 12.74 -20.54
C ILE A 49 15.34 13.17 -20.72
N ASN A 50 16.23 12.80 -19.80
CA ASN A 50 17.60 13.33 -19.78
C ASN A 50 18.57 12.55 -20.67
N GLN A 51 18.41 11.23 -20.80
CA GLN A 51 19.35 10.34 -21.48
C GLN A 51 18.70 9.47 -22.57
N GLY A 52 17.36 9.48 -22.70
CA GLY A 52 16.64 8.73 -23.74
C GLY A 52 16.39 7.26 -23.43
N TYR A 53 16.86 6.77 -22.28
CA TYR A 53 16.61 5.43 -21.75
C TYR A 53 16.52 5.50 -20.21
N ALA A 54 15.97 4.49 -19.56
CA ALA A 54 15.95 4.37 -18.11
C ALA A 54 16.30 2.96 -17.67
N ASP A 55 17.18 2.87 -16.68
CA ASP A 55 17.50 1.59 -16.04
C ASP A 55 16.62 1.47 -14.79
N ILE A 56 15.63 0.59 -14.84
CA ILE A 56 14.62 0.43 -13.79
C ILE A 56 14.56 -1.01 -13.28
N ALA A 57 14.61 -1.17 -11.97
CA ALA A 57 14.40 -2.47 -11.33
C ALA A 57 12.90 -2.77 -11.24
N ILE A 58 12.32 -3.34 -12.29
CA ILE A 58 10.86 -3.53 -12.41
C ILE A 58 10.32 -4.48 -11.33
N GLU A 59 11.07 -5.54 -11.00
CA GLU A 59 10.70 -6.50 -9.95
C GLU A 59 10.91 -5.93 -8.54
N SER A 60 11.89 -5.04 -8.37
CA SER A 60 12.19 -4.37 -7.09
C SER A 60 11.40 -3.07 -6.90
N ALA A 61 10.64 -2.65 -7.93
CA ALA A 61 9.74 -1.50 -7.89
C ALA A 61 8.39 -1.83 -7.26
N VAL A 62 8.15 -3.08 -6.88
CA VAL A 62 7.19 -3.38 -5.81
C VAL A 62 7.75 -2.70 -4.57
N PRO A 63 7.11 -1.66 -4.01
CA PRO A 63 7.47 -1.25 -2.66
C PRO A 63 7.38 -2.52 -1.83
N GLN A 64 8.48 -2.98 -1.23
CA GLN A 64 8.35 -3.96 -0.17
C GLN A 64 7.42 -3.30 0.83
N ILE A 65 6.16 -3.75 0.87
CA ILE A 65 5.19 -3.15 1.76
C ILE A 65 5.73 -3.51 3.14
N GLN A 66 6.18 -2.48 3.86
CA GLN A 66 6.66 -2.60 5.21
C GLN A 66 5.54 -2.05 6.08
N GLU A 67 4.34 -2.65 6.01
CA GLU A 67 3.11 -2.13 6.64
C GLU A 67 3.36 -1.73 8.10
N TYR A 68 4.13 -2.55 8.82
CA TYR A 68 4.52 -2.29 10.20
C TYR A 68 5.46 -1.10 10.35
N ALA A 69 6.53 -1.01 9.55
CA ALA A 69 7.50 0.08 9.65
C ALA A 69 6.91 1.41 9.15
N ASP A 70 6.13 1.36 8.09
CA ASP A 70 5.38 2.51 7.55
C ASP A 70 4.37 3.03 8.58
N PHE A 71 3.67 2.12 9.27
CA PHE A 71 2.76 2.50 10.35
C PHE A 71 3.49 3.05 11.58
N GLU A 72 4.57 2.41 12.03
CA GLU A 72 5.39 2.89 13.16
C GLU A 72 5.88 4.32 12.89
N LYS A 73 6.35 4.58 11.66
CA LYS A 73 6.73 5.92 11.20
C LYS A 73 5.54 6.88 11.16
N ALA A 74 4.40 6.47 10.60
CA ALA A 74 3.20 7.31 10.50
C ALA A 74 2.62 7.68 11.87
N SER A 75 2.75 6.79 12.86
CA SER A 75 2.32 7.02 14.25
C SER A 75 3.35 7.83 15.06
N ASN A 76 4.43 8.30 14.43
CA ASN A 76 5.55 8.97 15.11
C ASN A 76 6.12 8.17 16.31
N GLY A 77 6.10 6.83 16.22
CA GLY A 77 6.58 5.95 17.28
C GLY A 77 5.69 5.85 18.52
N VAL A 78 4.46 6.40 18.48
CA VAL A 78 3.45 6.19 19.54
C VAL A 78 3.19 4.69 19.72
N VAL A 79 3.10 3.97 18.59
CA VAL A 79 3.02 2.52 18.57
C VAL A 79 4.35 1.99 18.05
N ARG A 80 5.00 1.14 18.83
CA ARG A 80 6.22 0.43 18.43
C ARG A 80 5.92 -1.04 18.18
N LEU A 81 6.41 -1.58 17.08
CA LEU A 81 6.14 -2.95 16.67
C LEU A 81 7.41 -3.79 16.73
N PHE A 82 7.29 -5.02 17.24
CA PHE A 82 8.41 -5.93 17.35
C PHE A 82 8.00 -7.36 17.03
N LYS A 83 8.93 -8.13 16.48
CA LYS A 83 8.83 -9.59 16.43
C LYS A 83 9.43 -10.19 17.69
N VAL A 84 8.75 -11.16 18.29
CA VAL A 84 9.22 -11.84 19.50
C VAL A 84 8.74 -13.30 19.53
N ALA A 85 9.54 -14.16 20.15
CA ALA A 85 9.16 -15.55 20.39
C ALA A 85 7.99 -15.64 21.38
N LYS A 86 6.95 -16.41 21.06
CA LYS A 86 5.75 -16.62 21.91
C LYS A 86 6.12 -17.15 23.30
N SER A 87 7.19 -17.95 23.39
CA SER A 87 7.70 -18.49 24.66
C SER A 87 8.06 -17.39 25.68
N LYS A 88 8.54 -16.24 25.21
CA LYS A 88 8.93 -15.09 26.04
C LYS A 88 7.72 -14.31 26.58
N LEU A 89 6.55 -14.44 25.96
CA LEU A 89 5.32 -13.76 26.40
C LEU A 89 4.58 -14.50 27.51
N THR A 90 4.90 -15.77 27.73
CA THR A 90 4.14 -16.64 28.65
C THR A 90 4.12 -16.13 30.10
N GLY A 91 5.17 -15.45 30.55
CA GLY A 91 5.24 -14.86 31.89
C GLY A 91 4.31 -13.67 32.11
N LEU A 92 3.90 -12.98 31.04
CA LEU A 92 3.07 -11.77 31.12
C LEU A 92 1.56 -12.09 31.10
N PHE A 93 1.19 -13.25 30.56
CA PHE A 93 -0.22 -13.62 30.31
C PHE A 93 -0.68 -14.95 30.93
N LYS A 94 0.17 -15.66 31.68
CA LYS A 94 -0.24 -16.90 32.39
C LYS A 94 -1.12 -16.61 33.62
N LYS A 95 -2.44 -16.68 33.38
CA LYS A 95 -3.59 -17.06 34.23
C LYS A 95 -3.69 -16.55 35.69
N LYS A 96 -4.69 -15.69 35.88
CA LYS A 96 -5.65 -15.76 36.99
C LYS A 96 -6.81 -16.67 36.55
N GLU A 97 -6.60 -17.98 36.50
CA GLU A 97 -7.71 -18.94 36.40
C GLU A 97 -8.09 -19.38 37.81
N ALA A 98 -9.12 -18.75 38.34
CA ALA A 98 -10.00 -19.42 39.28
C ALA A 98 -11.34 -19.62 38.55
N PRO A 99 -12.00 -20.78 38.69
CA PRO A 99 -13.41 -20.83 38.41
C PRO A 99 -14.08 -19.77 39.28
N ILE A 100 -14.97 -18.98 38.71
CA ILE A 100 -15.91 -18.17 39.50
C ILE A 100 -16.87 -19.20 40.12
N GLU A 101 -16.42 -19.91 41.15
CA GLU A 101 -17.34 -20.46 42.14
C GLU A 101 -17.95 -19.25 42.84
N ALA A 102 -19.28 -19.20 42.87
CA ALA A 102 -20.00 -18.19 43.61
C ALA A 102 -19.64 -18.34 45.09
N ASP A 103 -18.67 -17.55 45.55
CA ASP A 103 -18.42 -17.39 46.98
C ASP A 103 -19.73 -16.93 47.61
N THR A 104 -20.30 -17.80 48.46
CA THR A 104 -21.42 -17.45 49.32
C THR A 104 -20.97 -16.33 50.24
N VAL A 105 -21.32 -15.10 49.88
CA VAL A 105 -21.04 -13.93 50.70
C VAL A 105 -21.88 -14.06 51.98
N GLY A 106 -21.22 -14.28 53.12
CA GLY A 106 -21.84 -14.14 54.43
C GLY A 106 -22.42 -12.74 54.61
N PRO A 107 -23.47 -12.55 55.43
CA PRO A 107 -24.23 -11.31 55.46
C PRO A 107 -23.36 -10.11 55.85
N ILE A 108 -23.25 -9.14 54.95
CA ILE A 108 -22.58 -7.85 55.18
C ILE A 108 -23.54 -6.96 55.98
N SER A 109 -23.07 -6.46 57.11
CA SER A 109 -23.73 -5.42 57.91
C SER A 109 -23.67 -4.08 57.18
N VAL A 110 -24.82 -3.40 57.13
CA VAL A 110 -25.05 -2.11 56.47
C VAL A 110 -24.11 -1.05 57.06
N GLY A 111 -23.24 -0.44 56.24
CA GLY A 111 -22.52 0.79 56.63
C GLY A 111 -21.12 1.04 56.06
N THR A 112 -20.50 0.13 55.29
CA THR A 112 -19.11 0.35 54.81
C THR A 112 -19.04 0.44 53.29
N ILE A 113 -18.59 1.59 52.77
CA ILE A 113 -18.26 1.81 51.36
C ILE A 113 -16.87 1.18 51.11
N PRO A 114 -16.70 0.22 50.18
CA PRO A 114 -15.38 -0.25 49.81
C PRO A 114 -14.66 0.82 48.99
N ALA A 115 -13.57 1.37 49.53
CA ALA A 115 -12.60 2.11 48.75
C ALA A 115 -11.89 1.14 47.80
N ALA A 116 -11.80 1.50 46.51
CA ALA A 116 -11.02 0.77 45.53
C ALA A 116 -9.56 0.66 46.02
N LEU A 117 -9.05 -0.57 46.10
CA LEU A 117 -7.65 -0.84 46.41
C LEU A 117 -6.78 -0.21 45.30
N PRO A 118 -5.79 0.64 45.62
CA PRO A 118 -4.80 1.07 44.65
C PRO A 118 -3.95 -0.14 44.27
N ALA A 119 -3.78 -0.41 42.97
CA ALA A 119 -2.80 -1.36 42.49
C ALA A 119 -1.45 -1.02 43.13
N SER A 120 -0.84 -2.00 43.81
CA SER A 120 0.38 -1.77 44.57
C SER A 120 1.51 -1.34 43.63
N VAL A 121 2.29 -0.32 43.98
CA VAL A 121 3.47 0.18 43.25
C VAL A 121 4.44 -0.94 42.82
N THR A 122 4.43 -2.07 43.54
CA THR A 122 5.20 -3.27 43.22
C THR A 122 4.76 -4.03 41.96
N GLU A 123 3.50 -3.91 41.55
CA GLU A 123 2.95 -4.63 40.39
C GLU A 123 3.27 -3.88 39.08
N GLU A 124 3.14 -2.56 39.07
CA GLU A 124 3.55 -1.71 37.94
C GLU A 124 5.05 -1.83 37.64
N VAL A 125 5.89 -1.82 38.68
CA VAL A 125 7.35 -2.01 38.52
C VAL A 125 7.67 -3.40 37.94
N ARG A 126 6.99 -4.45 38.39
CA ARG A 126 7.17 -5.82 37.84
C ARG A 126 6.78 -5.91 36.36
N VAL A 127 5.65 -5.31 35.99
CA VAL A 127 5.18 -5.30 34.60
C VAL A 127 6.15 -4.52 33.72
N HIS A 128 6.67 -3.37 34.18
CA HIS A 128 7.69 -2.62 33.45
C HIS A 128 8.97 -3.43 33.21
N THR A 129 9.52 -4.06 34.25
CA THR A 129 10.73 -4.89 34.10
C THR A 129 10.50 -6.08 33.16
N ALA A 130 9.32 -6.71 33.22
CA ALA A 130 8.98 -7.81 32.31
C ALA A 130 8.88 -7.34 30.85
N ILE A 131 8.35 -6.14 30.61
CA ILE A 131 8.30 -5.55 29.26
C ILE A 131 9.70 -5.26 28.74
N GLU A 132 10.57 -4.67 29.57
CA GLU A 132 11.96 -4.41 29.18
C GLU A 132 12.72 -5.69 28.82
N ASP A 133 12.56 -6.76 29.60
CA ASP A 133 13.15 -8.09 29.32
C ASP A 133 12.65 -8.66 27.99
N ILE A 134 11.35 -8.57 27.73
CA ILE A 134 10.75 -8.99 26.44
C ILE A 134 11.37 -8.19 25.29
N LEU A 135 11.52 -6.87 25.45
CA LEU A 135 12.05 -5.99 24.40
C LEU A 135 13.55 -6.19 24.12
N GLN A 136 14.34 -6.65 25.09
CA GLN A 136 15.74 -7.04 24.86
C GLN A 136 15.89 -8.24 23.92
N HIS A 137 14.86 -9.09 23.85
CA HIS A 137 14.82 -10.26 22.99
C HIS A 137 13.96 -10.05 21.73
N ALA A 138 13.38 -8.86 21.55
CA ALA A 138 12.50 -8.56 20.44
C ALA A 138 13.26 -7.89 19.29
N VAL A 139 12.85 -8.17 18.05
CA VAL A 139 13.42 -7.55 16.85
C VAL A 139 12.49 -6.42 16.40
N PRO A 140 12.92 -5.14 16.43
CA PRO A 140 12.11 -4.02 15.96
C PRO A 140 11.77 -4.16 14.47
N VAL A 141 10.55 -3.79 14.06
CA VAL A 141 10.14 -3.85 12.64
C VAL A 141 10.93 -2.87 11.74
N SER A 142 11.52 -1.84 12.33
CA SER A 142 12.40 -0.88 11.68
C SER A 142 13.84 -1.39 11.50
N SER A 143 14.19 -2.54 12.07
CA SER A 143 15.53 -3.12 11.95
C SER A 143 15.77 -3.73 10.56
N PRO A 144 16.96 -3.55 9.95
CA PRO A 144 17.35 -4.28 8.74
C PRO A 144 17.34 -5.82 8.89
N SER A 145 17.42 -6.31 10.14
CA SER A 145 17.36 -7.74 10.46
C SER A 145 15.94 -8.28 10.62
N PHE A 146 14.92 -7.43 10.52
CA PHE A 146 13.53 -7.83 10.65
C PHE A 146 13.11 -8.73 9.48
N THR A 147 12.50 -9.87 9.81
CA THR A 147 11.86 -10.76 8.84
C THR A 147 10.57 -11.32 9.42
N GLU A 148 9.55 -11.47 8.59
CA GLU A 148 8.30 -12.16 8.93
C GLU A 148 8.41 -13.69 8.79
N ALA A 149 9.63 -14.22 8.68
CA ALA A 149 9.85 -15.67 8.79
C ALA A 149 9.36 -16.15 10.17
N ASP A 150 8.81 -17.36 10.26
CA ASP A 150 8.38 -17.97 11.52
C ASP A 150 7.30 -17.18 12.30
N VAL A 151 6.60 -16.29 11.62
CA VAL A 151 5.40 -15.58 12.09
C VAL A 151 4.21 -16.02 11.24
N ALA A 152 3.06 -16.22 11.87
CA ALA A 152 1.82 -16.53 11.17
C ALA A 152 1.47 -15.43 10.15
N LYS A 153 1.19 -15.81 8.91
CA LYS A 153 0.68 -14.87 7.91
C LYS A 153 -0.78 -14.55 8.20
N GLN A 154 -1.17 -13.28 8.03
CA GLN A 154 -2.58 -12.92 8.03
C GLN A 154 -3.32 -13.71 6.94
N GLY A 155 -4.43 -14.35 7.31
CA GLY A 155 -5.31 -15.02 6.37
C GLY A 155 -5.98 -14.06 5.39
N ASN A 156 -6.45 -14.61 4.26
CA ASN A 156 -7.16 -13.81 3.27
C ASN A 156 -8.53 -13.35 3.79
N VAL A 157 -8.90 -12.13 3.44
CA VAL A 157 -10.26 -11.58 3.66
C VAL A 157 -11.27 -12.38 2.82
N VAL A 158 -10.90 -12.73 1.58
CA VAL A 158 -11.66 -13.59 0.66
C VAL A 158 -10.70 -14.57 -0.01
N GLU A 159 -11.00 -15.87 0.07
CA GLU A 159 -10.23 -16.91 -0.60
C GLU A 159 -10.58 -17.01 -2.10
N LYS A 160 -9.86 -17.88 -2.82
CA LYS A 160 -10.17 -18.23 -4.21
C LYS A 160 -11.64 -18.63 -4.35
N ASP A 161 -12.30 -18.16 -5.42
CA ASP A 161 -13.71 -18.39 -5.73
C ASP A 161 -14.74 -17.64 -4.85
N GLY A 162 -14.32 -16.63 -4.07
CA GLY A 162 -15.26 -15.78 -3.33
C GLY A 162 -15.79 -16.42 -2.05
N LEU A 163 -15.10 -17.45 -1.53
CA LEU A 163 -15.43 -18.12 -0.28
C LEU A 163 -14.55 -17.63 0.87
N THR A 164 -15.03 -17.78 2.11
CA THR A 164 -14.24 -17.56 3.31
C THR A 164 -14.28 -18.86 4.10
N ILE A 165 -13.12 -19.46 4.38
CA ILE A 165 -13.04 -20.71 5.16
C ILE A 165 -13.47 -20.40 6.61
N LYS A 166 -14.14 -21.34 7.28
CA LYS A 166 -14.55 -21.18 8.69
C LYS A 166 -13.38 -21.33 9.66
N ALA A 167 -12.49 -22.28 9.37
CA ALA A 167 -11.28 -22.55 10.15
C ALA A 167 -10.16 -21.52 9.89
N HIS A 168 -9.44 -21.16 10.95
CA HIS A 168 -8.24 -20.32 10.89
C HIS A 168 -6.98 -21.17 10.73
N GLY A 169 -5.87 -20.55 10.30
CA GLY A 169 -4.56 -21.20 10.37
C GLY A 169 -4.26 -21.59 11.82
N SER A 170 -3.49 -22.66 12.03
CA SER A 170 -3.25 -23.18 13.38
C SER A 170 -2.50 -22.19 14.28
N GLY A 171 -1.78 -21.23 13.69
CA GLY A 171 -1.05 -20.22 14.44
C GLY A 171 0.07 -20.84 15.28
N ASP A 172 0.59 -21.99 14.86
CA ASP A 172 1.61 -22.78 15.57
C ASP A 172 3.02 -22.20 15.43
N GLU A 173 3.19 -21.14 14.64
CA GLU A 173 4.47 -20.49 14.41
C GLU A 173 5.09 -20.02 15.73
N PRO A 174 6.41 -20.17 15.92
CA PRO A 174 7.04 -19.91 17.22
C PRO A 174 7.05 -18.42 17.58
N ASP A 175 7.00 -17.53 16.58
CA ASP A 175 7.08 -16.08 16.79
C ASP A 175 5.73 -15.40 16.54
N THR A 176 5.61 -14.17 17.06
CA THR A 176 4.45 -13.29 16.90
C THR A 176 4.92 -11.85 16.77
N ILE A 177 4.08 -11.00 16.18
CA ILE A 177 4.28 -9.56 16.23
C ILE A 177 3.54 -9.01 17.44
N ILE A 178 4.23 -8.16 18.20
CA ILE A 178 3.68 -7.41 19.32
C ILE A 178 3.59 -5.92 18.98
N ALA A 179 2.50 -5.27 19.41
CA ALA A 179 2.41 -3.82 19.49
C ALA A 179 2.65 -3.36 20.93
N VAL A 180 3.49 -2.35 21.08
CA VAL A 180 3.82 -1.74 22.38
C VAL A 180 3.31 -0.32 22.40
N MET A 181 2.41 -0.03 23.33
CA MET A 181 1.80 1.28 23.51
C MET A 181 1.46 1.48 24.99
N ASP A 182 1.73 2.67 25.55
CA ASP A 182 1.45 2.99 26.97
C ASP A 182 1.96 1.92 27.97
N ASN A 183 3.16 1.38 27.73
CA ASN A 183 3.73 0.29 28.52
C ASN A 183 2.83 -0.96 28.62
N LYS A 184 2.12 -1.25 27.54
CA LYS A 184 1.32 -2.46 27.38
C LYS A 184 1.75 -3.18 26.11
N ILE A 185 1.78 -4.49 26.19
CA ILE A 185 2.10 -5.38 25.07
C ILE A 185 0.80 -5.99 24.58
N ILE A 186 0.54 -5.85 23.29
CA ILE A 186 -0.58 -6.49 22.60
C ILE A 186 0.02 -7.50 21.61
N PRO A 187 -0.04 -8.81 21.90
CA PRO A 187 0.48 -9.83 21.00
C PRO A 187 -0.52 -10.20 19.91
N GLY A 188 -0.03 -10.88 18.88
CA GLY A 188 -0.89 -11.43 17.82
C GLY A 188 -1.31 -10.41 16.76
N VAL A 189 -0.68 -9.23 16.72
CA VAL A 189 -1.09 -8.14 15.82
C VAL A 189 -0.73 -8.43 14.37
N GLU A 190 0.02 -9.51 14.09
CA GLU A 190 0.23 -10.01 12.72
C GLU A 190 -1.09 -10.34 12.00
N LYS A 191 -2.14 -10.64 12.75
CA LYS A 191 -3.48 -10.91 12.20
C LYS A 191 -4.16 -9.68 11.63
N ILE A 192 -3.69 -8.47 11.92
CA ILE A 192 -4.29 -7.22 11.43
C ILE A 192 -3.28 -6.38 10.63
N LYS A 193 -2.33 -7.04 9.97
CA LYS A 193 -1.32 -6.41 9.10
C LYS A 193 -1.93 -5.48 8.06
N SER A 194 -2.99 -5.89 7.37
CA SER A 194 -3.67 -5.07 6.37
C SER A 194 -4.26 -3.78 6.95
N GLN A 195 -4.71 -3.80 8.21
CA GLN A 195 -5.23 -2.64 8.92
C GLN A 195 -4.10 -1.65 9.23
N PHE A 196 -2.89 -2.12 9.60
CA PHE A 196 -1.71 -1.26 9.75
C PHE A 196 -1.32 -0.61 8.42
N GLY A 197 -1.21 -1.40 7.36
CA GLY A 197 -0.88 -0.91 6.02
C GLY A 197 -1.85 0.14 5.53
N ARG A 198 -3.16 -0.07 5.74
CA ARG A 198 -4.19 0.93 5.42
C ARG A 198 -4.01 2.22 6.23
N ALA A 199 -3.80 2.12 7.54
CA ALA A 199 -3.67 3.30 8.40
C ALA A 199 -2.44 4.13 8.02
N ALA A 200 -1.33 3.46 7.65
CA ALA A 200 -0.15 4.13 7.12
C ALA A 200 -0.43 4.79 5.76
N ALA A 201 -1.05 4.07 4.83
CA ALA A 201 -1.34 4.56 3.48
C ALA A 201 -2.36 5.71 3.44
N SER A 202 -3.33 5.73 4.36
CA SER A 202 -4.34 6.80 4.45
C SER A 202 -3.82 8.07 5.14
N GLY A 203 -2.66 8.00 5.80
CA GLY A 203 -2.13 9.08 6.63
C GLY A 203 -2.90 9.32 7.93
N SER A 204 -3.80 8.40 8.33
CA SER A 204 -4.56 8.48 9.57
C SER A 204 -4.30 7.26 10.45
N THR A 205 -3.42 7.42 11.45
CA THR A 205 -3.09 6.39 12.44
C THR A 205 -4.01 6.39 13.65
N LYS A 206 -4.73 7.50 13.87
CA LYS A 206 -5.58 7.75 15.04
C LYS A 206 -6.51 6.59 15.40
N GLY A 207 -7.22 6.03 14.41
CA GLY A 207 -8.14 4.92 14.65
C GLY A 207 -7.43 3.66 15.16
N MET A 208 -6.27 3.33 14.59
CA MET A 208 -5.46 2.19 15.02
C MET A 208 -4.83 2.41 16.40
N GLU A 209 -4.33 3.62 16.68
CA GLU A 209 -3.81 3.99 18.00
C GLU A 209 -4.89 3.87 19.08
N ALA A 210 -6.09 4.43 18.84
CA ALA A 210 -7.21 4.32 19.76
C ALA A 210 -7.67 2.87 19.95
N PHE A 211 -7.66 2.06 18.88
CA PHE A 211 -7.98 0.64 18.96
C PHE A 211 -6.99 -0.12 19.84
N LEU A 212 -5.68 0.07 19.62
CA LEU A 212 -4.63 -0.55 20.44
C LEU A 212 -4.70 -0.06 21.89
N GLN A 213 -5.02 1.22 22.14
CA GLN A 213 -5.27 1.73 23.49
C GLN A 213 -6.35 0.93 24.22
N ARG A 214 -7.45 0.68 23.53
CA ARG A 214 -8.62 -0.01 24.09
C ARG A 214 -8.35 -1.49 24.30
N LEU A 215 -7.59 -2.14 23.41
CA LEU A 215 -7.09 -3.50 23.64
C LEU A 215 -6.17 -3.55 24.87
N GLY A 216 -5.21 -2.64 24.96
CA GLY A 216 -4.32 -2.53 26.11
C GLY A 216 -5.08 -2.30 27.42
N ALA A 217 -6.19 -1.56 27.40
CA ALA A 217 -7.03 -1.36 28.59
C ALA A 217 -7.61 -2.66 29.18
N VAL A 218 -7.76 -3.71 28.36
CA VAL A 218 -8.42 -4.97 28.79
C VAL A 218 -7.53 -6.20 28.70
N ILE A 219 -6.32 -6.09 28.13
CA ILE A 219 -5.44 -7.24 27.83
C ILE A 219 -5.06 -8.05 29.06
N GLN A 220 -4.90 -7.42 30.23
CA GLN A 220 -4.51 -8.11 31.47
C GLN A 220 -5.64 -8.99 32.02
N ASP A 221 -6.88 -8.48 31.99
CA ASP A 221 -8.05 -9.20 32.52
C ASP A 221 -8.69 -10.13 31.49
N ARG A 222 -8.54 -9.82 30.20
CA ARG A 222 -9.26 -10.47 29.08
C ARG A 222 -8.36 -10.74 27.89
N SER A 223 -7.17 -11.27 28.13
CA SER A 223 -6.19 -11.61 27.09
C SER A 223 -6.77 -12.51 25.99
N HIS A 224 -7.60 -13.50 26.35
CA HIS A 224 -8.28 -14.36 25.39
C HIS A 224 -9.28 -13.62 24.50
N SER A 225 -10.05 -12.66 25.05
CA SER A 225 -10.99 -11.87 24.24
C SER A 225 -10.25 -10.99 23.24
N VAL A 226 -9.08 -10.46 23.59
CA VAL A 226 -8.23 -9.70 22.66
C VAL A 226 -7.68 -10.60 21.55
N GLU A 227 -7.14 -11.76 21.90
CA GLU A 227 -6.66 -12.75 20.93
C GLU A 227 -7.76 -13.16 19.96
N ASP A 228 -8.96 -13.43 20.49
CA ASP A 228 -10.16 -13.79 19.73
C ASP A 228 -10.60 -12.66 18.79
N LEU A 229 -10.62 -11.42 19.26
CA LEU A 229 -10.93 -10.25 18.43
C LEU A 229 -9.95 -10.10 17.26
N LEU A 230 -8.65 -10.24 17.50
CA LEU A 230 -7.64 -10.19 16.43
C LEU A 230 -7.85 -11.33 15.40
N LYS A 231 -8.22 -12.54 15.84
CA LYS A 231 -8.59 -13.66 14.94
C LYS A 231 -9.84 -13.34 14.12
N PHE A 232 -10.86 -12.72 14.71
CA PHE A 232 -12.06 -12.31 13.96
C PHE A 232 -11.70 -11.30 12.86
N MET A 233 -10.88 -10.30 13.21
CA MET A 233 -10.45 -9.22 12.31
C MET A 233 -9.50 -9.69 11.20
N GLU A 234 -8.84 -10.83 11.39
CA GLU A 234 -7.88 -11.41 10.45
C GLU A 234 -8.41 -11.45 9.01
N ARG A 235 -9.69 -11.80 8.86
CA ARG A 235 -10.37 -11.89 7.56
C ARG A 235 -11.49 -10.85 7.42
N GLY A 236 -11.43 -9.79 8.21
CA GLY A 236 -12.37 -8.68 8.16
C GLY A 236 -12.03 -7.69 7.06
N ASP A 237 -13.02 -7.27 6.28
CA ASP A 237 -12.87 -6.27 5.22
C ASP A 237 -13.16 -4.84 5.71
N LEU A 238 -13.65 -4.69 6.94
CA LEU A 238 -14.00 -3.38 7.49
C LEU A 238 -12.79 -2.73 8.20
N PRO A 239 -12.47 -1.46 7.88
CA PRO A 239 -11.48 -0.70 8.62
C PRO A 239 -11.87 -0.41 10.08
N ILE A 240 -10.87 -0.05 10.87
CA ILE A 240 -11.02 0.46 12.23
C ILE A 240 -11.50 1.92 12.17
N ALA A 241 -12.46 2.28 13.00
CA ALA A 241 -12.97 3.65 13.09
C ALA A 241 -12.03 4.57 13.88
N ASP A 242 -12.16 5.89 13.70
CA ASP A 242 -11.27 6.90 14.31
C ASP A 242 -11.32 6.95 15.85
N ASP A 243 -12.34 6.35 16.46
CA ASP A 243 -12.50 6.20 17.91
C ASP A 243 -12.04 4.82 18.43
N GLY A 244 -11.38 4.03 17.58
CA GLY A 244 -10.89 2.70 17.92
C GLY A 244 -11.99 1.65 18.06
N CYS A 245 -13.23 1.92 17.64
CA CYS A 245 -14.23 0.88 17.48
C CYS A 245 -13.95 0.06 16.20
N ILE A 246 -14.35 -1.21 16.23
CA ILE A 246 -14.48 -1.99 15.00
C ILE A 246 -15.88 -1.83 14.42
N LEU A 247 -15.98 -1.93 13.10
CA LEU A 247 -17.24 -1.96 12.39
C LEU A 247 -17.66 -3.41 12.16
N ILE A 248 -18.96 -3.69 12.33
CA ILE A 248 -19.52 -5.04 12.15
C ILE A 248 -20.83 -4.98 11.35
N TYR A 249 -21.21 -6.13 10.81
CA TYR A 249 -22.53 -6.34 10.23
C TYR A 249 -23.43 -7.13 11.19
N LYS A 250 -24.71 -6.81 11.17
CA LYS A 250 -25.73 -7.59 11.88
C LYS A 250 -26.97 -7.75 11.02
N VAL A 251 -27.40 -9.00 10.85
CA VAL A 251 -28.66 -9.34 10.18
C VAL A 251 -29.78 -9.37 11.22
N LEU A 252 -30.91 -8.75 10.87
CA LEU A 252 -32.09 -8.55 11.70
C LEU A 252 -33.36 -8.84 10.89
N ARG A 253 -34.49 -8.88 11.58
CA ARG A 253 -35.83 -8.99 10.97
C ARG A 253 -36.62 -7.71 11.18
N LYS A 254 -37.32 -7.19 10.17
CA LYS A 254 -38.27 -6.07 10.34
C LYS A 254 -39.38 -6.46 11.32
N ALA A 255 -39.71 -5.53 12.20
CA ALA A 255 -40.82 -5.62 13.13
C ALA A 255 -41.62 -4.30 13.09
N ASN A 256 -42.81 -4.30 13.71
CA ASN A 256 -43.64 -3.10 13.92
C ASN A 256 -43.83 -2.26 12.64
N GLY A 257 -44.23 -2.90 11.54
CA GLY A 257 -44.48 -2.23 10.26
C GLY A 257 -43.23 -1.64 9.59
N GLY A 258 -42.03 -2.08 9.99
CA GLY A 258 -40.75 -1.60 9.43
C GLY A 258 -40.12 -0.43 10.18
N THR A 259 -40.69 -0.02 11.32
CA THR A 259 -40.13 1.07 12.15
C THR A 259 -39.05 0.60 13.14
N LYS A 260 -39.04 -0.70 13.44
CA LYS A 260 -38.05 -1.35 14.31
C LYS A 260 -37.59 -2.66 13.70
N TYR A 261 -36.57 -3.25 14.32
CA TYR A 261 -36.08 -4.57 13.99
C TYR A 261 -36.01 -5.45 15.24
N VAL A 262 -35.97 -6.76 15.04
CA VAL A 262 -35.71 -7.75 16.08
C VAL A 262 -34.62 -8.71 15.64
N ASP A 263 -33.99 -9.40 16.60
CA ASP A 263 -33.01 -10.44 16.28
C ASP A 263 -33.65 -11.62 15.53
N CYS A 264 -32.89 -12.30 14.68
CA CYS A 264 -33.42 -13.37 13.84
C CYS A 264 -33.80 -14.64 14.61
N HIS A 265 -33.27 -14.86 15.81
CA HIS A 265 -33.39 -16.13 16.52
C HIS A 265 -34.61 -16.15 17.46
N THR A 266 -34.63 -15.23 18.42
CA THR A 266 -35.68 -15.11 19.43
C THR A 266 -36.81 -14.18 18.97
N GLN A 267 -36.49 -13.19 18.14
CA GLN A 267 -37.42 -12.13 17.70
C GLN A 267 -37.98 -11.30 18.86
N GLN A 268 -37.28 -11.26 20.01
CA GLN A 268 -37.75 -10.58 21.23
C GLN A 268 -37.05 -9.24 21.46
N VAL A 269 -35.80 -9.10 21.01
CA VAL A 269 -35.00 -7.91 21.30
C VAL A 269 -35.26 -6.83 20.25
N GLU A 270 -36.11 -5.86 20.56
CA GLU A 270 -36.37 -4.69 19.71
C GLU A 270 -35.16 -3.75 19.61
N GLN A 271 -34.83 -3.30 18.39
CA GLN A 271 -33.65 -2.50 18.07
C GLN A 271 -33.95 -1.57 16.89
N TRP A 272 -33.18 -0.50 16.73
CA TRP A 272 -33.30 0.47 15.63
C TRP A 272 -31.98 1.22 15.43
N VAL A 273 -31.88 1.97 14.32
CA VAL A 273 -30.73 2.84 14.05
C VAL A 273 -30.58 3.89 15.16
N GLY A 274 -29.40 3.93 15.80
CA GLY A 274 -29.10 4.74 16.97
C GLY A 274 -29.24 4.02 18.31
N ALA A 275 -29.78 2.81 18.36
CA ALA A 275 -29.84 2.01 19.59
C ALA A 275 -28.47 1.43 19.94
N PHE A 276 -28.08 1.53 21.21
CA PHE A 276 -26.99 0.77 21.82
C PHE A 276 -27.59 -0.45 22.51
N VAL A 277 -27.40 -1.62 21.90
CA VAL A 277 -27.92 -2.89 22.42
C VAL A 277 -26.84 -3.52 23.26
N CYS A 278 -27.16 -3.83 24.51
CA CYS A 278 -26.18 -4.34 25.47
C CYS A 278 -26.77 -5.36 26.45
N MET A 279 -25.88 -6.11 27.08
CA MET A 279 -26.17 -7.03 28.16
C MET A 279 -24.98 -7.08 29.12
N ASP A 280 -25.20 -7.58 30.33
CA ASP A 280 -24.10 -7.76 31.27
C ASP A 280 -23.12 -8.83 30.74
N PRO A 281 -21.78 -8.61 30.78
CA PRO A 281 -20.79 -9.61 30.36
C PRO A 281 -20.92 -10.96 31.08
N SER A 282 -21.44 -10.98 32.31
CA SER A 282 -21.70 -12.22 33.07
C SER A 282 -22.80 -13.08 32.46
N LEU A 283 -23.69 -12.49 31.66
CA LEU A 283 -24.73 -13.21 30.94
C LEU A 283 -24.20 -13.81 29.63
N VAL A 284 -23.05 -13.38 29.13
CA VAL A 284 -22.50 -13.88 27.86
C VAL A 284 -21.71 -15.16 28.12
N ASP A 285 -21.83 -16.15 27.24
CA ASP A 285 -21.03 -17.37 27.32
C ASP A 285 -19.58 -17.13 26.84
N HIS A 286 -18.64 -17.22 27.78
CA HIS A 286 -17.19 -17.06 27.58
C HIS A 286 -16.54 -18.28 26.91
N ASN A 287 -17.21 -19.43 26.87
CA ASN A 287 -16.63 -20.66 26.30
C ASN A 287 -16.63 -20.63 24.76
N ARG A 288 -15.47 -20.31 24.17
CA ARG A 288 -15.25 -20.29 22.71
C ARG A 288 -15.44 -21.63 22.00
N ASN A 289 -15.57 -22.75 22.70
CA ASN A 289 -15.89 -24.03 22.08
C ASN A 289 -17.38 -24.19 21.78
N ASN A 290 -18.23 -23.33 22.35
CA ASN A 290 -19.64 -23.26 22.02
C ASN A 290 -19.84 -22.34 20.81
N GLU A 291 -20.57 -22.78 19.79
CA GLU A 291 -20.75 -22.00 18.56
C GLU A 291 -21.91 -20.99 18.61
N CYS A 292 -23.07 -21.39 19.14
CA CYS A 292 -24.29 -20.59 19.22
C CYS A 292 -24.84 -20.61 20.65
N SER A 293 -24.24 -19.81 21.54
CA SER A 293 -24.58 -19.79 22.96
C SER A 293 -25.12 -18.43 23.40
N ASN A 294 -25.40 -18.23 24.70
CA ASN A 294 -25.99 -16.99 25.17
C ASN A 294 -25.05 -15.80 24.95
N GLY A 295 -25.56 -14.72 24.36
CA GLY A 295 -24.77 -13.56 24.00
C GLY A 295 -25.34 -12.82 22.79
N LEU A 296 -24.94 -11.57 22.65
CA LEU A 296 -25.21 -10.82 21.42
C LEU A 296 -24.27 -11.31 20.32
N HIS A 297 -24.83 -11.63 19.15
CA HIS A 297 -24.06 -12.08 17.99
C HIS A 297 -23.92 -10.98 16.95
N VAL A 298 -22.71 -10.82 16.45
CA VAL A 298 -22.37 -9.97 15.31
C VAL A 298 -21.50 -10.76 14.32
N ALA A 299 -21.41 -10.26 13.10
CA ALA A 299 -20.82 -10.98 11.98
C ALA A 299 -19.88 -10.12 11.15
N ARG A 300 -18.90 -10.75 10.50
CA ARG A 300 -18.17 -10.17 9.36
C ARG A 300 -18.90 -10.47 8.05
N ARG A 301 -18.48 -9.83 6.96
CA ARG A 301 -19.10 -9.96 5.62
C ARG A 301 -19.34 -11.42 5.22
N GLY A 302 -18.33 -12.29 5.37
CA GLY A 302 -18.39 -13.69 4.96
C GLY A 302 -19.51 -14.52 5.60
N TYR A 303 -20.06 -14.07 6.74
CA TYR A 303 -21.13 -14.76 7.46
C TYR A 303 -22.54 -14.26 7.13
N VAL A 304 -22.66 -13.06 6.55
CA VAL A 304 -23.96 -12.37 6.39
C VAL A 304 -24.96 -13.23 5.63
N ARG A 305 -24.50 -13.93 4.58
CA ARG A 305 -25.31 -14.83 3.74
C ARG A 305 -25.85 -16.07 4.46
N GLU A 306 -25.32 -16.42 5.64
CA GLU A 306 -25.76 -17.60 6.41
C GLU A 306 -27.03 -17.33 7.23
N PHE A 307 -27.51 -16.08 7.27
CA PHE A 307 -28.72 -15.69 7.98
C PHE A 307 -29.92 -15.42 7.06
N SER A 308 -31.12 -15.68 7.58
CA SER A 308 -32.40 -15.53 6.88
C SER A 308 -33.17 -14.24 7.23
N GLY A 309 -32.50 -13.20 7.70
CA GLY A 309 -33.13 -11.89 8.00
C GLY A 309 -33.29 -11.01 6.77
N ASP A 310 -34.20 -10.04 6.84
CA ASP A 310 -34.57 -9.13 5.76
C ASP A 310 -33.95 -7.72 5.90
N VAL A 311 -33.17 -7.48 6.96
CA VAL A 311 -32.43 -6.24 7.20
C VAL A 311 -30.99 -6.56 7.57
N CYS A 312 -30.04 -5.82 7.01
CA CYS A 312 -28.67 -5.82 7.46
C CYS A 312 -28.29 -4.41 7.92
N VAL A 313 -27.68 -4.31 9.09
CA VAL A 313 -27.23 -3.03 9.66
C VAL A 313 -25.72 -3.00 9.79
N LEU A 314 -25.15 -1.80 9.66
CA LEU A 314 -23.78 -1.50 10.05
C LEU A 314 -23.80 -1.00 11.50
N ALA A 315 -22.93 -1.56 12.34
CA ALA A 315 -22.83 -1.19 13.75
C ALA A 315 -21.37 -0.95 14.17
N LYS A 316 -21.20 -0.14 15.22
CA LYS A 316 -19.93 0.03 15.92
C LYS A 316 -19.89 -0.86 17.14
N LEU A 317 -18.74 -1.47 17.36
CA LEU A 317 -18.46 -2.35 18.48
C LEU A 317 -17.15 -1.91 19.13
N ALA A 318 -17.20 -1.68 20.43
CA ALA A 318 -16.00 -1.37 21.20
C ALA A 318 -15.16 -2.64 21.38
N PRO A 319 -13.81 -2.57 21.32
CA PRO A 319 -12.97 -3.73 21.54
C PRO A 319 -13.19 -4.37 22.92
N GLU A 320 -13.46 -3.56 23.94
CA GLU A 320 -13.80 -4.00 25.28
C GLU A 320 -15.19 -4.65 25.42
N ASP A 321 -16.05 -4.61 24.40
CA ASP A 321 -17.35 -5.29 24.43
C ASP A 321 -17.28 -6.72 23.86
N VAL A 322 -16.11 -7.16 23.38
CA VAL A 322 -15.92 -8.52 22.86
C VAL A 322 -15.70 -9.51 23.99
N ILE A 323 -16.41 -10.64 23.93
CA ILE A 323 -16.32 -11.69 24.95
C ILE A 323 -15.61 -12.93 24.40
N ALA A 324 -16.12 -13.51 23.31
CA ALA A 324 -15.57 -14.76 22.77
C ALA A 324 -15.83 -14.88 21.26
N VAL A 325 -14.85 -15.45 20.55
CA VAL A 325 -14.97 -15.81 19.14
C VAL A 325 -14.94 -17.33 19.03
N PRO A 326 -15.95 -17.98 18.42
CA PRO A 326 -15.99 -19.43 18.32
C PRO A 326 -14.76 -20.00 17.62
N THR A 327 -14.16 -21.05 18.21
CA THR A 327 -12.89 -21.64 17.75
C THR A 327 -12.97 -22.17 16.31
N TYR A 328 -14.11 -22.76 15.93
CA TYR A 328 -14.31 -23.38 14.62
C TYR A 328 -14.90 -22.42 13.57
N ASP A 329 -15.37 -21.24 13.98
CA ASP A 329 -16.02 -20.27 13.09
C ASP A 329 -15.84 -18.82 13.58
N ALA A 330 -14.73 -18.20 13.19
CA ALA A 330 -14.47 -16.80 13.52
C ALA A 330 -15.17 -15.81 12.56
N ASN A 331 -16.17 -16.26 11.78
CA ASN A 331 -17.00 -15.35 11.00
C ASN A 331 -18.04 -14.61 11.84
N LYS A 332 -18.26 -15.07 13.08
CA LYS A 332 -19.14 -14.48 14.09
C LYS A 332 -18.39 -14.31 15.40
N MET A 333 -18.94 -13.46 16.26
CA MET A 333 -18.45 -13.31 17.62
C MET A 333 -19.60 -13.08 18.60
N ARG A 334 -19.36 -13.40 19.88
CA ARG A 334 -20.21 -13.04 21.01
C ARG A 334 -19.68 -11.79 21.68
N VAL A 335 -20.59 -10.83 21.87
CA VAL A 335 -20.31 -9.52 22.46
C VAL A 335 -21.31 -9.21 23.57
N CYS A 336 -20.99 -8.22 24.40
CA CYS A 336 -21.89 -7.68 25.41
C CYS A 336 -22.51 -6.33 25.00
N GLY A 337 -22.06 -5.70 23.91
CA GLY A 337 -22.60 -4.42 23.45
C GLY A 337 -22.32 -4.11 21.98
N TYR A 338 -23.24 -3.43 21.29
CA TYR A 338 -22.97 -2.79 19.99
C TYR A 338 -23.92 -1.62 19.74
N HIS A 339 -23.50 -0.67 18.90
CA HIS A 339 -24.27 0.52 18.53
C HIS A 339 -24.63 0.48 17.04
N ILE A 340 -25.93 0.40 16.74
CA ILE A 340 -26.42 0.41 15.35
C ILE A 340 -26.31 1.83 14.78
N ILE A 341 -25.57 2.00 13.69
CA ILE A 341 -25.29 3.32 13.11
C ILE A 341 -26.00 3.57 11.78
N ALA A 342 -26.32 2.52 11.02
CA ALA A 342 -27.04 2.63 9.75
C ALA A 342 -27.73 1.32 9.35
N GLU A 343 -28.88 1.43 8.68
CA GLU A 343 -29.45 0.35 7.87
C GLU A 343 -28.79 0.36 6.49
N LEU A 344 -28.37 -0.80 5.99
CA LEU A 344 -27.81 -0.92 4.65
C LEU A 344 -28.91 -0.85 3.59
N SER A 345 -28.60 -0.22 2.45
CA SER A 345 -29.52 -0.25 1.31
C SER A 345 -29.70 -1.68 0.79
N PRO A 346 -30.83 -1.97 0.09
CA PRO A 346 -31.03 -3.29 -0.53
C PRO A 346 -29.88 -3.71 -1.46
N GLU A 347 -29.28 -2.75 -2.16
CA GLU A 347 -28.14 -3.00 -3.03
C GLU A 347 -26.87 -3.38 -2.25
N MET A 348 -26.56 -2.67 -1.16
CA MET A 348 -25.45 -3.02 -0.27
C MET A 348 -25.65 -4.39 0.37
N TYR A 349 -26.88 -4.70 0.80
CA TYR A 349 -27.17 -6.01 1.38
C TYR A 349 -27.04 -7.13 0.35
N ARG A 350 -27.47 -6.89 -0.90
CA ARG A 350 -27.25 -7.84 -2.02
C ARG A 350 -25.76 -8.10 -2.26
N LEU A 351 -24.90 -7.08 -2.21
CA LEU A 351 -23.45 -7.26 -2.30
C LEU A 351 -22.92 -8.17 -1.19
N LEU A 352 -23.31 -7.93 0.06
CA LEU A 352 -22.90 -8.77 1.18
C LEU A 352 -23.34 -10.23 1.03
N ASN A 353 -24.56 -10.47 0.53
CA ASN A 353 -25.05 -11.83 0.25
C ASN A 353 -24.26 -12.52 -0.87
N GLN A 354 -23.67 -11.75 -1.78
CA GLN A 354 -22.74 -12.23 -2.80
C GLN A 354 -21.29 -12.33 -2.29
N ASN A 355 -21.07 -12.15 -0.98
CA ASN A 355 -19.76 -12.01 -0.37
C ASN A 355 -18.89 -10.96 -1.09
N LYS A 356 -19.46 -9.77 -1.32
CA LYS A 356 -18.78 -8.60 -1.91
C LYS A 356 -18.81 -7.42 -0.95
N PRO A 357 -17.75 -6.59 -0.89
CA PRO A 357 -17.73 -5.44 0.00
C PRO A 357 -18.79 -4.42 -0.39
N ILE A 358 -19.39 -3.73 0.59
CA ILE A 358 -20.36 -2.65 0.31
C ILE A 358 -19.75 -1.52 -0.51
N THR A 359 -18.42 -1.41 -0.53
CA THR A 359 -17.66 -0.38 -1.25
C THR A 359 -17.51 -0.64 -2.75
N GLU A 360 -18.11 -1.71 -3.31
CA GLU A 360 -18.27 -1.84 -4.77
C GLU A 360 -19.15 -0.73 -5.37
N ILE A 361 -19.96 -0.06 -4.54
CA ILE A 361 -20.79 1.08 -4.95
C ILE A 361 -20.42 2.34 -4.16
N GLU A 362 -20.57 3.50 -4.80
CA GLU A 362 -20.20 4.80 -4.21
C GLU A 362 -20.97 5.10 -2.91
N GLY A 363 -22.26 4.76 -2.85
CA GLY A 363 -23.05 4.93 -1.63
C GLY A 363 -22.47 4.15 -0.43
N GLY A 364 -21.87 2.99 -0.68
CA GLY A 364 -21.24 2.18 0.37
C GLY A 364 -19.88 2.73 0.78
N LYS A 365 -19.11 3.29 -0.15
CA LYS A 365 -17.85 3.99 0.16
C LYS A 365 -18.10 5.22 1.05
N VAL A 366 -19.13 6.00 0.74
CA VAL A 366 -19.54 7.16 1.54
C VAL A 366 -20.05 6.74 2.92
N LEU A 367 -20.88 5.70 2.99
CA LEU A 367 -21.37 5.17 4.27
C LEU A 367 -20.21 4.71 5.15
N LEU A 368 -19.25 3.98 4.57
CA LEU A 368 -18.08 3.49 5.29
C LEU A 368 -17.19 4.64 5.78
N GLY A 369 -16.93 5.63 4.94
CA GLY A 369 -16.16 6.82 5.32
C GLY A 369 -16.79 7.54 6.50
N LYS A 370 -18.11 7.78 6.44
CA LYS A 370 -18.87 8.38 7.55
C LYS A 370 -18.83 7.54 8.83
N ALA A 371 -18.92 6.22 8.72
CA ALA A 371 -18.83 5.32 9.87
C ALA A 371 -17.46 5.39 10.57
N ILE A 372 -16.38 5.40 9.77
CA ILE A 372 -14.99 5.51 10.26
C ILE A 372 -14.79 6.85 10.97
N ALA A 373 -15.20 7.95 10.33
CA ALA A 373 -15.04 9.31 10.86
C ALA A 373 -15.97 9.63 12.06
N GLY A 374 -16.85 8.71 12.46
CA GLY A 374 -17.84 8.95 13.51
C GLY A 374 -18.99 9.89 13.10
N GLN A 375 -19.16 10.16 11.80
CA GLN A 375 -20.23 10.98 11.24
C GLN A 375 -21.50 10.16 11.01
N HIS A 376 -22.02 9.59 12.08
CA HIS A 376 -23.26 8.84 12.08
C HIS A 376 -24.12 9.22 13.28
N ILE A 377 -25.33 8.67 13.35
CA ILE A 377 -26.21 8.88 14.50
C ILE A 377 -25.52 8.45 15.80
N GLY A 378 -25.62 9.27 16.85
CA GLY A 378 -25.13 8.92 18.19
C GLY A 378 -25.99 7.83 18.86
N LYS A 379 -25.58 7.39 20.05
CA LYS A 379 -26.40 6.50 20.88
C LYS A 379 -27.62 7.28 21.38
N THR A 380 -28.81 6.94 20.89
CA THR A 380 -30.07 7.61 21.27
C THR A 380 -30.81 6.88 22.37
N HIS A 381 -30.63 5.56 22.45
CA HIS A 381 -31.27 4.71 23.44
C HIS A 381 -30.32 3.58 23.83
N GLU A 382 -30.41 3.15 25.08
CA GLU A 382 -29.84 1.91 25.57
C GLU A 382 -30.95 0.85 25.58
N VAL A 383 -30.70 -0.28 24.89
CA VAL A 383 -31.54 -1.48 24.92
C VAL A 383 -30.77 -2.52 25.72
N ARG A 384 -31.10 -2.68 27.00
CA ARG A 384 -30.42 -3.57 27.93
C ARG A 384 -31.18 -4.88 28.07
N ILE A 385 -30.49 -6.00 27.87
CA ILE A 385 -31.02 -7.35 28.08
C ILE A 385 -30.55 -7.82 29.47
N THR A 386 -31.49 -8.16 30.35
CA THR A 386 -31.17 -8.59 31.73
C THR A 386 -31.33 -10.09 31.97
N GLY A 387 -31.74 -10.86 30.97
CA GLY A 387 -31.93 -12.30 31.08
C GLY A 387 -31.35 -13.08 29.90
N HIS A 388 -31.34 -14.41 30.03
CA HIS A 388 -30.89 -15.29 28.95
C HIS A 388 -31.87 -15.28 27.77
N ARG A 389 -31.35 -15.54 26.56
CA ARG A 389 -32.15 -15.68 25.32
C ARG A 389 -33.03 -14.47 25.03
N GLY A 390 -32.52 -13.26 25.26
CA GLY A 390 -33.23 -12.02 24.92
C GLY A 390 -34.37 -11.64 25.87
N THR A 391 -34.50 -12.31 27.02
CA THR A 391 -35.51 -11.97 28.03
C THR A 391 -35.10 -10.75 28.86
N GLY A 392 -36.08 -10.05 29.45
CA GLY A 392 -35.81 -8.91 30.33
C GLY A 392 -35.30 -7.67 29.59
N VAL A 393 -35.84 -7.37 28.40
CA VAL A 393 -35.44 -6.19 27.62
C VAL A 393 -35.93 -4.92 28.30
N GLN A 394 -35.01 -4.01 28.61
CA GLN A 394 -35.26 -2.69 29.18
C GLN A 394 -34.74 -1.62 28.23
N VAL A 395 -35.58 -0.64 27.90
CA VAL A 395 -35.22 0.46 26.98
C VAL A 395 -35.12 1.76 27.76
N THR A 396 -33.97 2.41 27.70
CA THR A 396 -33.72 3.72 28.32
C THR A 396 -33.34 4.73 27.25
N LYS A 397 -34.04 5.86 27.20
CA LYS A 397 -33.68 6.96 26.29
C LYS A 397 -32.44 7.68 26.81
N LEU A 398 -31.45 7.84 25.95
CA LEU A 398 -30.21 8.55 26.24
C LEU A 398 -30.31 10.01 25.78
N GLY A 399 -29.57 10.90 26.43
CA GLY A 399 -29.43 12.28 25.98
C GLY A 399 -28.75 12.32 24.61
N SER A 400 -29.44 12.86 23.59
CA SER A 400 -28.94 12.90 22.22
C SER A 400 -27.64 13.72 22.14
N LYS A 401 -26.50 13.08 21.88
CA LYS A 401 -25.33 13.80 21.36
C LYS A 401 -25.62 14.16 19.90
N LYS A 402 -25.51 15.45 19.55
CA LYS A 402 -25.69 15.93 18.17
C LYS A 402 -24.81 15.12 17.20
N ILE A 403 -25.33 14.87 16.00
CA ILE A 403 -24.54 14.34 14.87
C ILE A 403 -23.32 15.26 14.71
N GLN A 404 -22.11 14.69 14.67
CA GLN A 404 -20.92 15.45 14.31
C GLN A 404 -20.96 15.75 12.81
N GLU A 405 -21.81 16.68 12.38
CA GLU A 405 -21.78 17.23 11.03
C GLU A 405 -20.58 18.19 10.95
N LYS A 406 -19.38 17.66 10.67
CA LYS A 406 -18.24 18.49 10.29
C LYS A 406 -17.53 17.91 9.08
N GLY A 407 -17.90 18.45 7.92
CA GLY A 407 -17.14 18.33 6.67
C GLY A 407 -17.53 17.16 5.78
N GLU A 408 -17.34 17.36 4.48
CA GLU A 408 -17.39 16.32 3.46
C GLU A 408 -16.38 15.22 3.81
N VAL A 409 -16.87 13.98 4.01
CA VAL A 409 -16.00 12.84 4.36
C VAL A 409 -15.55 12.16 3.08
N ALA A 410 -14.24 11.94 2.97
CA ALA A 410 -13.69 11.16 1.89
C ALA A 410 -14.33 9.75 1.86
N PRO A 411 -14.79 9.28 0.69
CA PRO A 411 -15.20 7.90 0.52
C PRO A 411 -14.10 6.94 0.98
N ALA A 412 -14.48 5.86 1.66
CA ALA A 412 -13.54 4.87 2.17
C ALA A 412 -13.75 3.52 1.47
N GLU A 413 -12.67 2.82 1.17
CA GLU A 413 -12.74 1.47 0.60
C GLU A 413 -12.66 0.39 1.67
N ALA A 414 -13.18 -0.81 1.38
CA ALA A 414 -12.95 -1.98 2.21
C ALA A 414 -11.47 -2.43 2.13
N ILE A 415 -11.04 -3.21 3.11
CA ILE A 415 -9.71 -3.81 3.16
C ILE A 415 -9.66 -5.00 2.18
N THR A 416 -8.57 -5.09 1.42
CA THR A 416 -8.27 -6.16 0.46
C THR A 416 -7.46 -7.29 1.10
N ASN A 417 -7.23 -8.37 0.35
CA ASN A 417 -6.41 -9.48 0.83
C ASN A 417 -4.98 -9.03 1.15
N PRO A 418 -4.34 -9.59 2.20
CA PRO A 418 -2.95 -9.29 2.53
C PRO A 418 -2.02 -9.51 1.32
N GLY A 419 -1.14 -8.55 1.04
CA GLY A 419 -0.24 -8.59 -0.12
C GLY A 419 -0.87 -8.24 -1.47
N GLU A 420 -2.19 -8.12 -1.56
CA GLU A 420 -2.85 -7.48 -2.69
C GLU A 420 -2.83 -5.96 -2.44
N ALA A 421 -1.90 -5.26 -3.11
CA ALA A 421 -1.83 -3.81 -3.00
C ALA A 421 -3.21 -3.20 -3.34
N PRO A 422 -3.65 -2.17 -2.60
CA PRO A 422 -4.89 -1.48 -2.95
C PRO A 422 -4.79 -1.08 -4.42
N LYS A 423 -5.81 -1.43 -5.21
CA LYS A 423 -5.82 -1.04 -6.63
C LYS A 423 -5.66 0.46 -6.67
N ALA A 424 -4.51 0.93 -7.17
CA ALA A 424 -4.27 2.35 -7.30
C ALA A 424 -5.37 2.95 -8.18
N ALA A 425 -5.78 4.18 -7.90
CA ALA A 425 -6.66 4.88 -8.82
C ALA A 425 -5.99 4.88 -10.22
N PRO A 426 -6.72 4.53 -11.29
CA PRO A 426 -6.17 4.56 -12.63
C PRO A 426 -5.55 5.93 -12.89
N LEU A 427 -4.29 5.96 -13.29
CA LEU A 427 -3.63 7.23 -13.61
C LEU A 427 -4.22 7.76 -14.91
N ASP A 428 -4.74 9.00 -14.90
CA ASP A 428 -5.16 9.66 -16.14
C ASP A 428 -3.92 9.88 -17.02
N PRO A 429 -3.88 9.34 -18.25
CA PRO A 429 -2.79 9.57 -19.20
C PRO A 429 -2.47 11.06 -19.40
N LYS A 430 -3.47 11.95 -19.28
CA LYS A 430 -3.30 13.40 -19.40
C LYS A 430 -2.64 14.04 -18.17
N GLU A 431 -2.81 13.47 -16.98
CA GLU A 431 -2.18 13.96 -15.74
C GLU A 431 -0.70 13.57 -15.68
N VAL A 432 -0.36 12.34 -16.10
CA VAL A 432 1.04 11.89 -16.22
C VAL A 432 1.83 12.77 -17.19
N VAL A 433 1.19 13.24 -18.28
CA VAL A 433 1.79 14.19 -19.22
C VAL A 433 1.86 15.62 -18.64
N LYS A 434 0.95 15.99 -17.74
CA LYS A 434 0.93 17.32 -17.07
C LYS A 434 2.04 17.46 -16.02
N GLU A 435 2.30 16.43 -15.21
CA GLU A 435 3.47 16.39 -14.32
C GLU A 435 4.81 16.40 -15.08
N VAL A 436 4.77 16.13 -16.39
CA VAL A 436 5.91 16.20 -17.31
C VAL A 436 6.03 17.56 -18.03
N THR A 437 5.17 18.53 -17.71
CA THR A 437 5.35 19.92 -18.21
C THR A 437 6.30 20.74 -17.34
N THR A 438 7.59 20.56 -17.64
CA THR A 438 8.68 21.55 -17.57
C THR A 438 8.85 22.31 -16.25
N LEU A 439 9.93 22.00 -15.51
CA LEU A 439 10.71 23.07 -14.90
C LEU A 439 10.95 24.10 -16.01
N THR A 440 10.44 25.30 -15.83
CA THR A 440 10.66 26.40 -16.77
C THR A 440 12.16 26.56 -16.98
N ARG A 441 12.57 27.15 -18.12
CA ARG A 441 14.00 27.39 -18.40
C ARG A 441 14.73 28.12 -17.25
N LYS A 442 13.98 28.90 -16.46
CA LYS A 442 14.47 29.58 -15.26
C LYS A 442 14.63 28.65 -14.07
N GLU A 443 13.67 27.77 -13.80
CA GLU A 443 13.75 26.82 -12.68
C GLU A 443 14.83 25.75 -12.89
N LYS A 444 15.00 25.27 -14.13
CA LYS A 444 16.11 24.34 -14.47
C LYS A 444 17.47 25.01 -14.34
N ALA A 445 17.59 26.30 -14.70
CA ALA A 445 18.81 27.07 -14.48
C ALA A 445 19.09 27.32 -12.99
N ALA A 446 18.05 27.64 -12.20
CA ALA A 446 18.15 27.83 -10.76
C ALA A 446 18.63 26.58 -10.02
N GLN A 447 18.11 25.41 -10.40
CA GLN A 447 18.52 24.14 -9.81
C GLN A 447 20.00 23.82 -10.11
N LEU A 448 20.42 23.94 -11.37
CA LEU A 448 21.82 23.71 -11.77
C LEU A 448 22.78 24.71 -11.09
N TYR A 449 22.32 25.95 -10.86
CA TYR A 449 23.08 26.95 -10.13
C TYR A 449 23.20 26.64 -8.63
N ALA A 450 22.13 26.12 -8.01
CA ALA A 450 22.16 25.65 -6.62
C ALA A 450 23.11 24.45 -6.45
N ASP A 451 23.11 23.52 -7.39
CA ASP A 451 24.01 22.36 -7.40
C ASP A 451 25.49 22.75 -7.57
N TYR A 452 25.76 23.77 -8.39
CA TYR A 452 27.08 24.41 -8.48
C TYR A 452 27.49 25.07 -7.15
N ARG A 453 26.58 25.84 -6.52
CA ARG A 453 26.84 26.47 -5.21
C ARG A 453 27.08 25.46 -4.10
N ALA A 454 26.49 24.27 -4.21
CA ALA A 454 26.69 23.14 -3.32
C ALA A 454 27.96 22.30 -3.62
N LYS A 455 28.79 22.70 -4.60
CA LYS A 455 30.03 22.02 -5.01
C LYS A 455 29.86 20.54 -5.40
N LYS A 456 28.71 20.18 -5.99
CA LYS A 456 28.51 18.82 -6.51
C LYS A 456 29.46 18.56 -7.71
N PRO A 457 30.03 17.35 -7.84
CA PRO A 457 30.90 17.02 -8.96
C PRO A 457 30.14 17.11 -10.30
N GLY A 458 30.75 17.75 -11.31
CA GLY A 458 30.15 17.92 -12.65
C GLY A 458 29.06 19.01 -12.76
N ALA A 459 28.70 19.69 -11.67
CA ALA A 459 27.61 20.65 -11.67
C ALA A 459 27.94 21.96 -12.41
N LEU A 460 29.22 22.36 -12.42
CA LEU A 460 29.68 23.54 -13.15
C LEU A 460 29.61 23.31 -14.67
N GLU A 461 30.07 22.15 -15.13
CA GLU A 461 30.04 21.74 -16.53
C GLU A 461 28.60 21.63 -17.02
N ALA A 462 27.71 21.04 -16.22
CA ALA A 462 26.29 20.94 -16.52
C ALA A 462 25.61 22.32 -16.64
N LEU A 463 25.92 23.25 -15.73
CA LEU A 463 25.40 24.63 -15.76
C LEU A 463 25.90 25.40 -16.99
N LEU A 464 27.19 25.29 -17.33
CA LEU A 464 27.78 25.97 -18.50
C LEU A 464 27.27 25.38 -19.82
N ALA A 465 27.12 24.06 -19.90
CA ALA A 465 26.52 23.39 -21.05
C ALA A 465 25.06 23.83 -21.25
N TYR A 466 24.30 23.91 -20.16
CA TYR A 466 22.92 24.40 -20.20
C TYR A 466 22.82 25.86 -20.67
N LYS A 467 23.68 26.75 -20.15
CA LYS A 467 23.75 28.15 -20.59
C LYS A 467 24.12 28.28 -22.06
N LYS A 468 25.09 27.50 -22.54
CA LYS A 468 25.52 27.50 -23.95
C LYS A 468 24.40 26.99 -24.88
N ALA A 469 23.66 25.98 -24.45
CA ALA A 469 22.52 25.44 -25.19
C ALA A 469 21.31 26.40 -25.21
N ALA A 470 21.07 27.13 -24.10
CA ALA A 470 19.94 28.03 -23.94
C ALA A 470 20.04 29.32 -24.78
N LYS A 471 21.25 29.74 -25.17
CA LYS A 471 21.52 30.94 -26.01
C LYS A 471 20.86 32.23 -25.51
N VAL A 472 20.72 32.39 -24.20
CA VAL A 472 20.15 33.57 -23.54
C VAL A 472 21.06 34.07 -22.42
N SER A 473 20.90 35.32 -21.99
CA SER A 473 21.68 35.89 -20.88
C SER A 473 21.34 35.22 -19.54
N TRP A 474 22.26 35.29 -18.58
CA TRP A 474 22.05 34.77 -17.21
C TRP A 474 20.82 35.41 -16.55
N GLU A 475 20.59 36.70 -16.78
CA GLU A 475 19.40 37.44 -16.34
C GLU A 475 18.10 36.88 -16.93
N LYS A 476 18.10 36.49 -18.22
CA LYS A 476 16.94 35.84 -18.85
C LYS A 476 16.69 34.43 -18.29
N LEU A 477 17.72 33.79 -17.73
CA LEU A 477 17.62 32.53 -16.98
C LEU A 477 17.29 32.74 -15.49
N GLY A 478 17.15 33.98 -15.02
CA GLY A 478 16.82 34.27 -13.61
C GLY A 478 17.98 34.05 -12.64
N LEU A 479 19.22 34.06 -13.13
CA LEU A 479 20.43 33.88 -12.33
C LEU A 479 21.21 35.19 -12.23
N PRO A 480 21.84 35.48 -11.08
CA PRO A 480 22.75 36.62 -10.95
C PRO A 480 23.93 36.45 -11.92
N ASP A 481 24.28 37.50 -12.66
CA ASP A 481 25.46 37.47 -13.53
C ASP A 481 26.69 37.21 -12.66
N PRO A 482 27.39 36.07 -12.82
CA PRO A 482 28.50 35.73 -11.94
C PRO A 482 29.69 36.67 -12.05
N GLY A 483 29.68 37.64 -12.98
CA GLY A 483 30.82 38.50 -13.28
C GLY A 483 32.04 37.69 -13.71
N ASP A 484 33.20 38.34 -13.77
CA ASP A 484 34.49 37.75 -14.18
C ASP A 484 35.00 36.57 -13.33
N VAL A 485 34.22 36.12 -12.34
CA VAL A 485 34.56 34.97 -11.48
C VAL A 485 34.37 33.62 -12.20
N LEU A 486 33.67 33.58 -13.34
CA LEU A 486 33.61 32.40 -14.24
C LEU A 486 34.56 32.52 -15.45
N GLY A 487 35.04 33.73 -15.75
CA GLY A 487 35.92 34.00 -16.89
C GLY A 487 37.37 33.54 -16.68
N THR A 488 37.79 33.35 -15.42
CA THR A 488 39.17 32.99 -15.08
C THR A 488 39.46 31.48 -15.13
N VAL A 489 38.44 30.61 -15.11
CA VAL A 489 38.65 29.14 -15.29
C VAL A 489 38.58 28.73 -16.77
N ALA A 490 38.05 29.61 -17.64
CA ALA A 490 37.98 29.36 -19.08
C ALA A 490 39.28 29.71 -19.84
N ASN A 491 40.32 30.18 -19.16
CA ASN A 491 41.55 30.69 -19.79
C ASN A 491 42.85 30.11 -19.24
N THR A 492 42.86 28.88 -18.72
CA THR A 492 44.07 28.05 -18.71
C THR A 492 44.10 27.21 -19.99
N LYS A 493 44.69 27.77 -21.04
CA LYS A 493 45.34 26.98 -22.09
C LYS A 493 46.58 26.31 -21.48
N GLU A 494 46.37 25.23 -20.75
CA GLU A 494 47.39 24.22 -20.58
C GLU A 494 46.67 22.87 -20.65
N ALA A 495 46.79 22.23 -21.81
CA ALA A 495 46.48 20.81 -21.91
C ALA A 495 47.38 20.08 -20.91
N PRO A 496 46.88 19.12 -20.11
CA PRO A 496 47.77 18.20 -19.44
C PRO A 496 48.60 17.53 -20.55
N LYS A 497 49.92 17.73 -20.50
CA LYS A 497 50.84 16.96 -21.34
C LYS A 497 50.52 15.48 -21.12
N PRO A 498 50.46 14.65 -22.17
CA PRO A 498 50.31 13.22 -22.00
C PRO A 498 51.41 12.75 -21.06
N VAL A 499 51.01 12.03 -20.02
CA VAL A 499 51.93 11.37 -19.09
C VAL A 499 52.90 10.57 -19.96
N ALA A 500 54.18 10.91 -19.90
CA ALA A 500 55.20 10.15 -20.60
C ALA A 500 55.15 8.73 -20.03
N ILE A 501 54.97 7.76 -20.93
CA ILE A 501 54.94 6.35 -20.57
C ILE A 501 56.28 6.04 -19.88
N THR A 502 56.23 5.79 -18.57
CA THR A 502 57.43 5.44 -17.82
C THR A 502 57.77 3.97 -18.09
N PRO A 503 59.05 3.57 -18.02
CA PRO A 503 59.43 2.15 -18.10
C PRO A 503 58.65 1.25 -17.13
N GLN A 504 58.24 1.81 -15.98
CA GLN A 504 57.38 1.14 -15.00
C GLN A 504 55.97 0.88 -15.56
N MET A 505 55.34 1.86 -16.22
CA MET A 505 54.02 1.69 -16.83
C MET A 505 54.04 0.72 -18.04
N ILE A 506 55.20 0.50 -18.65
CA ILE A 506 55.38 -0.53 -19.69
C ILE A 506 55.55 -1.91 -19.04
N SER A 507 56.28 -2.00 -17.93
CA SER A 507 56.41 -3.22 -17.13
C SER A 507 55.05 -3.67 -16.58
N ASP A 508 54.32 -2.76 -15.94
CA ASP A 508 53.02 -3.06 -15.32
C ASP A 508 51.96 -3.44 -16.37
N ALA A 509 52.08 -2.93 -17.61
CA ALA A 509 51.22 -3.32 -18.73
C ALA A 509 51.64 -4.64 -19.39
N ALA A 510 52.93 -4.98 -19.38
CA ALA A 510 53.44 -6.26 -19.87
C ALA A 510 53.06 -7.40 -18.92
N ASP A 511 53.17 -7.17 -17.61
CA ASP A 511 52.76 -8.13 -16.56
C ASP A 511 51.24 -8.39 -16.62
N ALA A 512 50.43 -7.34 -16.88
CA ALA A 512 48.98 -7.47 -17.04
C ALA A 512 48.56 -8.16 -18.34
N ILE A 513 49.41 -8.19 -19.38
CA ILE A 513 49.16 -8.90 -20.64
C ILE A 513 49.56 -10.38 -20.51
N GLU A 514 50.60 -10.70 -19.74
CA GLU A 514 51.01 -12.09 -19.46
C GLU A 514 49.97 -12.84 -18.59
N GLU A 515 49.26 -12.13 -17.72
CA GLU A 515 48.17 -12.69 -16.88
C GLU A 515 46.84 -12.88 -17.66
N PHE A 516 46.64 -12.19 -18.78
CA PHE A 516 45.36 -12.18 -19.53
C PHE A 516 45.27 -13.17 -20.70
N GLY A 517 46.34 -13.92 -21.02
CA GLY A 517 46.33 -15.00 -22.01
C GLY A 517 46.02 -14.56 -23.46
N GLU A 518 46.87 -14.94 -24.42
CA GLU A 518 46.66 -14.56 -25.83
C GLU A 518 45.29 -14.99 -26.40
N ASP A 519 44.72 -16.09 -25.88
CA ASP A 519 43.39 -16.60 -26.25
C ASP A 519 42.23 -15.67 -25.84
N GLU A 520 42.36 -14.92 -24.74
CA GLU A 520 41.29 -14.02 -24.25
C GLU A 520 41.31 -12.69 -25.00
N LEU A 521 42.50 -12.24 -25.41
CA LEU A 521 42.68 -11.05 -26.23
C LEU A 521 42.13 -11.23 -27.66
N GLU A 522 42.27 -12.44 -28.22
CA GLU A 522 41.75 -12.79 -29.53
C GLU A 522 40.21 -12.87 -29.52
N ARG A 523 39.62 -13.48 -28.48
CA ARG A 523 38.15 -13.46 -28.27
C ARG A 523 37.59 -12.05 -28.12
N PHE A 524 38.28 -11.17 -27.41
CA PHE A 524 37.83 -9.79 -27.24
C PHE A 524 37.84 -9.03 -28.57
N ARG A 525 38.83 -9.27 -29.44
CA ARG A 525 38.87 -8.68 -30.78
C ARG A 525 37.73 -9.21 -31.67
N ASP A 526 37.50 -10.50 -31.66
CA ASP A 526 36.41 -11.12 -32.42
C ASP A 526 35.03 -10.60 -31.96
N GLU A 527 34.86 -10.39 -30.65
CA GLU A 527 33.63 -9.85 -30.07
C GLU A 527 33.38 -8.37 -30.45
N GLN A 528 34.45 -7.57 -30.58
CA GLN A 528 34.35 -6.19 -31.05
C GLN A 528 34.12 -6.09 -32.56
N GLU A 529 34.67 -7.00 -33.36
CA GLU A 529 34.35 -7.09 -34.79
C GLU A 529 32.89 -7.53 -35.03
N ALA A 530 32.38 -8.47 -34.23
CA ALA A 530 30.98 -8.91 -34.29
C ALA A 530 30.00 -7.78 -33.95
N LYS A 531 30.30 -6.94 -32.94
CA LYS A 531 29.47 -5.78 -32.55
C LYS A 531 29.42 -4.66 -33.59
N LYS A 532 30.39 -4.61 -34.50
CA LYS A 532 30.43 -3.60 -35.59
C LYS A 532 29.49 -3.95 -36.75
N ALA A 533 28.99 -5.18 -36.83
CA ALA A 533 28.20 -5.70 -37.95
C ALA A 533 26.66 -5.66 -37.76
N GLU A 534 26.14 -5.11 -36.67
CA GLU A 534 24.69 -5.13 -36.39
C GLU A 534 23.91 -4.00 -37.09
N LYS A 535 22.91 -4.40 -37.87
CA LYS A 535 22.24 -3.66 -38.95
C LYS A 535 21.32 -2.53 -38.47
N ARG A 536 21.31 -1.39 -39.19
CA ARG A 536 20.44 -0.24 -38.95
C ARG A 536 19.08 -0.37 -39.68
N THR A 537 18.01 -0.61 -38.94
CA THR A 537 16.60 -0.64 -39.43
C THR A 537 15.89 0.71 -39.23
N ILE A 538 14.99 1.08 -40.15
CA ILE A 538 14.04 2.20 -39.96
C ILE A 538 12.65 1.71 -40.39
N ASN A 539 11.64 1.81 -39.50
CA ASN A 539 10.25 1.39 -39.73
C ASN A 539 10.10 -0.05 -40.28
N GLY A 540 10.84 -1.01 -39.72
CA GLY A 540 10.75 -2.43 -40.09
C GLY A 540 11.45 -2.83 -41.40
N VAL A 541 12.13 -1.91 -42.10
CA VAL A 541 12.90 -2.23 -43.31
C VAL A 541 14.40 -2.12 -43.04
N VAL A 542 15.13 -3.21 -43.29
CA VAL A 542 16.59 -3.29 -43.12
C VAL A 542 17.26 -2.43 -44.19
N LEU A 543 17.90 -1.33 -43.80
CA LEU A 543 18.65 -0.49 -44.74
C LEU A 543 20.11 -0.95 -44.72
N GLY A 544 20.50 -1.69 -45.75
CA GLY A 544 21.91 -2.01 -45.99
C GLY A 544 22.78 -0.75 -46.15
N GLU A 545 24.09 -0.95 -46.06
CA GLU A 545 25.08 0.12 -46.26
C GLU A 545 25.04 0.69 -47.69
N GLY A 546 25.46 1.95 -47.83
CA GLY A 546 25.52 2.66 -49.10
C GLY A 546 25.11 4.13 -49.03
N SER A 547 25.31 4.84 -50.15
CA SER A 547 24.95 6.25 -50.29
C SER A 547 23.43 6.47 -50.18
N PHE A 548 22.99 7.69 -49.85
CA PHE A 548 21.56 8.02 -49.80
C PHE A 548 20.82 7.70 -51.11
N ARG A 549 21.50 7.81 -52.26
CA ARG A 549 20.96 7.44 -53.57
C ARG A 549 20.72 5.94 -53.66
N GLU A 550 21.71 5.12 -53.32
CA GLU A 550 21.61 3.65 -53.39
C GLU A 550 20.52 3.12 -52.45
N ARG A 551 20.41 3.69 -51.26
CA ARG A 551 19.40 3.29 -50.27
C ARG A 551 17.99 3.64 -50.75
N ILE A 552 17.81 4.80 -51.37
CA ILE A 552 16.52 5.19 -51.96
C ILE A 552 16.20 4.32 -53.18
N GLN A 553 17.15 4.03 -54.06
CA GLN A 553 16.94 3.15 -55.22
C GLN A 553 16.56 1.72 -54.81
N LYS A 554 17.17 1.17 -53.75
CA LYS A 554 16.78 -0.14 -53.20
C LYS A 554 15.34 -0.14 -52.68
N LEU A 555 14.92 0.94 -52.01
CA LEU A 555 13.53 1.09 -51.56
C LEU A 555 12.54 1.23 -52.71
N LEU A 556 12.93 1.93 -53.79
CA LEU A 556 12.09 2.06 -54.99
C LEU A 556 12.03 0.78 -55.82
N ALA A 557 13.08 -0.05 -55.79
CA ALA A 557 13.11 -1.36 -56.43
C ALA A 557 12.15 -2.37 -55.77
N ILE A 558 11.84 -2.20 -54.48
CA ILE A 558 10.81 -2.97 -53.76
C ILE A 558 9.39 -2.55 -54.22
N GLY A 559 9.26 -1.36 -54.81
CA GLY A 559 8.00 -0.79 -55.28
C GLY A 559 7.38 0.19 -54.29
N VAL A 560 6.80 1.28 -54.80
CA VAL A 560 6.11 2.30 -53.98
C VAL A 560 4.66 1.88 -53.77
N THR A 561 4.45 0.79 -53.04
CA THR A 561 3.12 0.21 -52.77
C THR A 561 2.70 0.30 -51.31
N SER A 562 3.60 0.70 -50.39
CA SER A 562 3.30 0.81 -48.97
C SER A 562 3.62 2.20 -48.39
N VAL A 563 2.77 2.64 -47.45
CA VAL A 563 2.92 3.90 -46.70
C VAL A 563 4.25 3.94 -45.93
N GLY A 564 4.70 2.78 -45.41
CA GLY A 564 5.96 2.66 -44.68
C GLY A 564 7.18 2.95 -45.57
N VAL A 565 7.21 2.42 -46.80
CA VAL A 565 8.28 2.67 -47.77
C VAL A 565 8.27 4.14 -48.21
N ALA A 566 7.09 4.72 -48.47
CA ALA A 566 6.96 6.12 -48.85
C ALA A 566 7.49 7.08 -47.77
N LYS A 567 7.14 6.85 -46.49
CA LYS A 567 7.64 7.64 -45.36
C LYS A 567 9.15 7.47 -45.15
N ALA A 568 9.68 6.25 -45.31
CA ALA A 568 11.12 5.99 -45.20
C ALA A 568 11.94 6.72 -46.30
N VAL A 569 11.44 6.74 -47.54
CA VAL A 569 12.08 7.48 -48.64
C VAL A 569 12.05 8.99 -48.40
N LEU A 570 10.95 9.55 -47.88
CA LEU A 570 10.86 10.97 -47.52
C LEU A 570 11.84 11.37 -46.42
N GLU A 571 12.00 10.54 -45.38
CA GLU A 571 12.97 10.79 -44.31
C GLU A 571 14.42 10.73 -44.82
N LEU A 572 14.73 9.77 -45.69
CA LEU A 572 16.05 9.70 -46.34
C LEU A 572 16.30 10.91 -47.25
N LYS A 573 15.28 11.40 -47.96
CA LYS A 573 15.38 12.62 -48.77
C LYS A 573 15.60 13.87 -47.91
N LYS A 574 14.90 14.03 -46.79
CA LYS A 574 15.12 15.15 -45.86
C LYS A 574 16.55 15.14 -45.31
N LYS A 575 17.04 13.95 -44.92
CA LYS A 575 18.39 13.79 -44.37
C LYS A 575 19.50 14.00 -45.39
N SER A 576 19.28 13.62 -46.66
CA SER A 576 20.31 13.78 -47.70
C SER A 576 20.53 15.25 -48.10
N LYS A 577 19.54 16.12 -47.90
CA LYS A 577 19.53 17.53 -48.35
C LYS A 577 19.83 17.71 -49.86
N LYS A 578 19.56 16.67 -50.67
CA LYS A 578 19.78 16.67 -52.13
C LYS A 578 18.44 16.71 -52.89
N SER A 579 18.45 17.12 -54.16
CA SER A 579 17.25 17.12 -55.00
C SER A 579 16.83 15.69 -55.37
N TRP A 580 15.56 15.50 -55.71
CA TRP A 580 15.01 14.19 -56.12
C TRP A 580 15.73 13.62 -57.34
N THR A 581 16.08 14.48 -58.29
CA THR A 581 16.86 14.13 -59.48
C THR A 581 18.26 13.61 -59.13
N THR A 582 18.95 14.21 -58.16
CA THR A 582 20.27 13.71 -57.68
C THR A 582 20.16 12.36 -56.95
N LEU A 583 18.99 12.04 -56.40
CA LEU A 583 18.70 10.76 -55.74
C LEU A 583 18.14 9.70 -56.72
N GLY A 584 18.01 10.05 -58.01
CA GLY A 584 17.56 9.15 -59.08
C GLY A 584 16.07 8.82 -59.05
N VAL A 585 15.23 9.64 -58.41
CA VAL A 585 13.79 9.42 -58.32
C VAL A 585 13.10 10.22 -59.43
N SER A 586 12.28 9.56 -60.25
CA SER A 586 11.53 10.24 -61.33
C SER A 586 10.34 11.03 -60.80
N ASP A 587 9.89 12.05 -61.54
CA ASP A 587 8.79 12.91 -61.08
C ASP A 587 7.49 12.12 -60.86
N ALA A 588 7.21 11.11 -61.68
CA ALA A 588 6.08 10.19 -61.49
C ALA A 588 6.18 9.39 -60.16
N GLN A 589 7.38 8.97 -59.76
CA GLN A 589 7.61 8.30 -58.48
C GLN A 589 7.48 9.28 -57.31
N VAL A 590 7.92 10.53 -57.46
CA VAL A 590 7.78 11.57 -56.43
C VAL A 590 6.31 11.82 -56.12
N GLU A 591 5.46 11.97 -57.13
CA GLU A 591 4.01 12.14 -56.93
C GLU A 591 3.40 10.95 -56.18
N GLN A 592 3.78 9.73 -56.55
CA GLN A 592 3.29 8.51 -55.90
C GLN A 592 3.75 8.41 -54.43
N ILE A 593 5.01 8.75 -54.13
CA ILE A 593 5.57 8.76 -52.77
C ILE A 593 4.87 9.81 -51.90
N ILE A 594 4.65 11.02 -52.42
CA ILE A 594 3.99 12.09 -51.66
C ILE A 594 2.53 11.71 -51.38
N LYS A 595 1.81 11.19 -52.40
CA LYS A 595 0.41 10.78 -52.26
C LYS A 595 0.21 9.64 -51.26
N LEU A 596 1.15 8.69 -51.18
CA LEU A 596 1.08 7.56 -50.24
C LEU A 596 1.57 7.90 -48.83
N ALA A 597 2.28 9.01 -48.64
CA ALA A 597 2.82 9.40 -47.33
C ALA A 597 1.99 10.47 -46.58
N GLN A 598 1.08 11.15 -47.30
CA GLN A 598 -0.03 11.92 -46.72
C GLN A 598 -1.04 10.95 -46.11
#